data_AF-A0A7S1ZHR6-F1
#
_entry.id   AF-A0A7S1ZHR6-F1
#
_cell.length_a   1.000
_cell.length_b   1.000
_cell.length_c   1.000
_cell.angle_alpha   90.00
_cell.angle_beta   90.00
_cell.angle_gamma   90.00
#
_symmetry.space_group_name_H-M   'P 1'
#
loop_
_entity.id
_entity.type
_entity.pdbx_description
1 polymer ?
#
loop_
_entity_poly.entity_id
_entity_poly.type
_entity_poly.pdbx_seq_one_letter_code
_entity_poly.pdbx_strand_id
1 'polypeptide(L)'
;MAKNTAEDSVEAMWNAMQDKAPAVPKGKPSPEQLGSLRAHKARTKAFLATLSQEQRSALFEKNKNDKPSKAKGDIQKSSAKMDKKEILGGQTTVFGHPRMLTRDQRADIAQETVEILQRGWYNPSKAPGRRCSRQIRVNIAERLENARSGTEVHLDPANEGPMRFDHARDGTFLEGVGLASTPLGFAQAVLQLQSAKATAEESETILAYSGTTAADFLYSHGEILPMRIDIVQETTLSGAQALAQQGKNTCFLNFASGKNPGGGFLRGSEAQEESLARSTGLYFCIGPNNPTAIEMYRQNRQNNNFGLYSHGMIYSPRVPIFRDDEGRLLPEEEVVESGVLTCPAPNAGVAAPRLGVSVVEEEMYERICRIVSAMERHGHNAIVLGSFGCGVFRNCVEHVAQCFAIALAGRKFDVVRFSLISEKDVAVFANIFGQRSCLNRGTE
;
A
#
# COMPACT_ATOMS: atom_id res chain seq x y z
N MET A 1 39.15 -26.75 -26.12
CA MET A 1 37.71 -27.11 -26.24
C MET A 1 37.39 -28.15 -25.18
N ALA A 2 36.93 -27.75 -23.98
CA ALA A 2 36.50 -28.66 -22.92
C ALA A 2 35.71 -27.92 -21.81
N LYS A 3 34.76 -27.04 -22.16
CA LYS A 3 33.96 -26.30 -21.16
C LYS A 3 32.43 -26.56 -21.19
N ASN A 4 31.90 -27.36 -22.12
CA ASN A 4 30.44 -27.47 -22.29
C ASN A 4 29.80 -28.80 -21.83
N THR A 5 30.52 -29.72 -21.21
CA THR A 5 29.95 -31.06 -20.92
C THR A 5 28.91 -31.08 -19.79
N ALA A 6 28.95 -30.13 -18.86
CA ALA A 6 28.02 -30.07 -17.71
C ALA A 6 26.71 -29.32 -18.03
N GLU A 7 26.76 -28.26 -18.85
CA GLU A 7 25.57 -27.51 -19.25
C GLU A 7 24.73 -28.29 -20.26
N ASP A 8 25.39 -28.93 -21.24
CA ASP A 8 24.72 -29.83 -22.21
C ASP A 8 24.05 -31.03 -21.50
N SER A 9 24.63 -31.48 -20.38
CA SER A 9 24.05 -32.52 -19.52
C SER A 9 22.78 -32.09 -18.81
N VAL A 10 22.72 -30.87 -18.26
CA VAL A 10 21.54 -30.34 -17.56
C VAL A 10 20.39 -30.10 -18.54
N GLU A 11 20.70 -29.58 -19.73
CA GLU A 11 19.73 -29.34 -20.79
C GLU A 11 19.14 -30.65 -21.34
N ALA A 12 19.99 -31.66 -21.59
CA ALA A 12 19.53 -32.99 -22.00
C ALA A 12 18.62 -33.65 -20.96
N MET A 13 18.96 -33.53 -19.66
CA MET A 13 18.13 -34.04 -18.56
C MET A 13 16.79 -33.30 -18.46
N TRP A 14 16.80 -31.98 -18.68
CA TRP A 14 15.57 -31.18 -18.72
C TRP A 14 14.66 -31.59 -19.87
N ASN A 15 15.19 -31.68 -21.09
CA ASN A 15 14.43 -32.05 -22.27
C ASN A 15 13.85 -33.47 -22.16
N ALA A 16 14.66 -34.44 -21.72
CA ALA A 16 14.19 -35.81 -21.47
C ALA A 16 13.09 -35.89 -20.40
N MET A 17 13.07 -34.95 -19.44
CA MET A 17 12.02 -34.85 -18.44
C MET A 17 10.75 -34.23 -19.03
N GLN A 18 10.86 -33.19 -19.86
CA GLN A 18 9.73 -32.56 -20.55
C GLN A 18 9.07 -33.48 -21.59
N ASP A 19 9.85 -34.29 -22.30
CA ASP A 19 9.33 -35.29 -23.25
C ASP A 19 8.49 -36.37 -22.56
N LYS A 20 8.76 -36.63 -21.29
CA LYS A 20 7.99 -37.54 -20.42
C LYS A 20 6.83 -36.83 -19.69
N ALA A 21 6.50 -35.59 -20.07
CA ALA A 21 5.36 -34.89 -19.49
C ALA A 21 4.05 -35.59 -19.89
N PRO A 22 3.18 -35.96 -18.93
CA PRO A 22 1.88 -36.52 -19.25
C PRO A 22 1.06 -35.50 -20.06
N ALA A 23 0.42 -35.96 -21.13
CA ALA A 23 -0.41 -35.13 -21.99
C ALA A 23 -1.48 -34.39 -21.18
N VAL A 24 -1.65 -33.10 -21.44
CA VAL A 24 -2.69 -32.29 -20.78
C VAL A 24 -4.06 -32.73 -21.32
N PRO A 25 -4.94 -33.30 -20.50
CA PRO A 25 -6.21 -33.81 -20.98
C PRO A 25 -7.12 -32.65 -21.43
N LYS A 26 -7.77 -32.83 -22.58
CA LYS A 26 -8.81 -31.93 -23.10
C LYS A 26 -10.12 -32.22 -22.37
N GLY A 27 -10.26 -31.77 -21.12
CA GLY A 27 -11.45 -32.00 -20.29
C GLY A 27 -11.13 -32.17 -18.81
N LYS A 28 -12.14 -32.55 -17.99
CA LYS A 28 -11.95 -32.76 -16.55
C LYS A 28 -11.04 -33.99 -16.32
N PRO A 29 -9.84 -33.83 -15.74
CA PRO A 29 -8.87 -34.91 -15.64
C PRO A 29 -9.32 -36.00 -14.67
N SER A 30 -9.07 -37.26 -15.00
CA SER A 30 -9.29 -38.39 -14.10
C SER A 30 -8.35 -38.32 -12.88
N PRO A 31 -8.68 -38.98 -11.75
CA PRO A 31 -7.80 -39.04 -10.58
C PRO A 31 -6.38 -39.57 -10.90
N GLU A 32 -6.26 -40.53 -11.82
CA GLU A 32 -4.97 -41.07 -12.28
C GLU A 32 -4.18 -40.06 -13.13
N GLN A 33 -4.86 -39.30 -13.99
CA GLN A 33 -4.24 -38.22 -14.76
C GLN A 33 -3.74 -37.11 -13.83
N LEU A 34 -4.54 -36.73 -12.82
CA LEU A 34 -4.13 -35.78 -11.78
C LEU A 34 -2.93 -36.29 -10.97
N GLY A 35 -2.91 -37.58 -10.61
CA GLY A 35 -1.77 -38.20 -9.94
C GLY A 35 -0.49 -38.13 -10.77
N SER A 36 -0.59 -38.45 -12.07
CA SER A 36 0.54 -38.41 -13.01
C SER A 36 1.08 -36.99 -13.21
N LEU A 37 0.21 -35.99 -13.36
CA LEU A 37 0.57 -34.57 -13.45
C LEU A 37 1.25 -34.06 -12.17
N ARG A 38 0.75 -34.45 -10.99
CA ARG A 38 1.36 -34.09 -9.69
C ARG A 38 2.74 -34.72 -9.52
N ALA A 39 2.90 -35.99 -9.87
CA ALA A 39 4.18 -36.69 -9.82
C ALA A 39 5.21 -36.07 -10.77
N HIS A 40 4.81 -35.72 -11.99
CA HIS A 40 5.67 -35.02 -12.93
C HIS A 40 6.09 -33.64 -12.38
N LYS A 41 5.15 -32.84 -11.87
CA LYS A 41 5.44 -31.52 -11.27
C LYS A 41 6.38 -31.60 -10.07
N ALA A 42 6.23 -32.63 -9.23
CA ALA A 42 7.10 -32.87 -8.09
C ALA A 42 8.54 -33.20 -8.53
N ARG A 43 8.72 -34.06 -9.54
CA ARG A 43 10.03 -34.36 -10.12
C ARG A 43 10.69 -33.13 -10.74
N THR A 44 9.93 -32.33 -11.49
CA THR A 44 10.42 -31.07 -12.08
C THR A 44 10.87 -30.08 -11.02
N LYS A 45 10.11 -29.94 -9.92
CA LYS A 45 10.49 -29.08 -8.80
C LYS A 45 11.75 -29.58 -8.08
N ALA A 46 11.87 -30.89 -7.88
CA ALA A 46 13.05 -31.50 -7.25
C ALA A 46 14.31 -31.33 -8.11
N PHE A 47 14.22 -31.55 -9.44
CA PHE A 47 15.32 -31.33 -10.36
C PHE A 47 15.76 -29.86 -10.39
N LEU A 48 14.82 -28.91 -10.46
CA LEU A 48 15.19 -27.49 -10.40
C LEU A 48 15.90 -27.14 -9.09
N ALA A 49 15.48 -27.74 -7.97
CA ALA A 49 16.10 -27.52 -6.66
C ALA A 49 17.57 -27.99 -6.60
N THR A 50 17.98 -28.99 -7.39
CA THR A 50 19.37 -29.48 -7.43
C THR A 50 20.30 -28.61 -8.29
N LEU A 51 19.77 -27.66 -9.07
CA LEU A 51 20.56 -26.77 -9.92
C LEU A 51 21.00 -25.51 -9.17
N SER A 52 22.21 -25.03 -9.48
CA SER A 52 22.69 -23.70 -9.07
C SER A 52 21.89 -22.57 -9.73
N GLN A 53 22.00 -21.35 -9.21
CA GLN A 53 21.31 -20.18 -9.75
C GLN A 53 21.73 -19.87 -11.20
N GLU A 54 23.01 -20.03 -11.54
CA GLU A 54 23.55 -19.85 -12.89
C GLU A 54 22.99 -20.88 -13.87
N GLN A 55 22.96 -22.16 -13.48
CA GLN A 55 22.38 -23.24 -14.29
C GLN A 55 20.88 -23.05 -14.54
N ARG A 56 20.13 -22.54 -13.55
CA ARG A 56 18.70 -22.21 -13.73
C ARG A 56 18.52 -21.06 -14.72
N SER A 57 19.32 -20.00 -14.60
CA SER A 57 19.25 -18.84 -15.51
C SER A 57 19.54 -19.25 -16.95
N ALA A 58 20.62 -20.00 -17.19
CA ALA A 58 20.97 -20.51 -18.52
C ALA A 58 19.87 -21.40 -19.13
N LEU A 59 19.27 -22.30 -18.33
CA LEU A 59 18.20 -23.19 -18.77
C LEU A 59 16.92 -22.44 -19.21
N PHE A 60 16.60 -21.32 -18.55
CA PHE A 60 15.40 -20.52 -18.84
C PHE A 60 15.64 -19.42 -19.89
N GLU A 61 16.87 -18.97 -20.11
CA GLU A 61 17.22 -18.07 -21.21
C GLU A 61 17.14 -18.76 -22.57
N LYS A 62 17.71 -19.97 -22.72
CA LYS A 62 17.62 -20.72 -23.98
C LYS A 62 16.18 -21.10 -24.34
N ASN A 63 15.38 -21.55 -23.36
CA ASN A 63 13.97 -21.93 -23.58
C ASN A 63 13.03 -20.75 -23.92
N LYS A 64 13.48 -19.50 -23.76
CA LYS A 64 12.74 -18.29 -24.18
C LYS A 64 12.73 -18.11 -25.70
N ASN A 65 13.74 -18.64 -26.39
CA ASN A 65 13.89 -18.47 -27.83
C ASN A 65 13.12 -19.51 -28.67
N ASP A 66 12.54 -20.54 -28.03
CA ASP A 66 11.99 -21.72 -28.73
C ASP A 66 10.48 -21.99 -28.54
N LYS A 67 9.63 -20.98 -28.28
CA LYS A 67 8.16 -21.21 -28.27
C LYS A 67 7.33 -20.32 -29.18
N PRO A 68 6.48 -20.92 -30.06
CA PRO A 68 5.54 -20.20 -30.89
C PRO A 68 4.30 -19.77 -30.11
N SER A 69 3.69 -18.68 -30.55
CA SER A 69 2.45 -18.08 -30.04
C SER A 69 1.26 -19.05 -30.03
N LYS A 70 0.48 -19.11 -28.93
CA LYS A 70 -0.99 -18.84 -28.90
C LYS A 70 -1.70 -19.17 -27.58
N ALA A 71 -2.71 -18.33 -27.35
CA ALA A 71 -4.05 -18.54 -26.78
C ALA A 71 -4.27 -18.67 -25.25
N LYS A 72 -5.09 -17.74 -24.77
CA LYS A 72 -5.71 -17.59 -23.43
C LYS A 72 -6.68 -18.73 -23.11
N GLY A 73 -6.83 -19.02 -21.81
CA GLY A 73 -7.93 -19.81 -21.25
C GLY A 73 -7.94 -19.73 -19.72
N ASP A 74 -8.95 -19.06 -19.17
CA ASP A 74 -9.22 -18.89 -17.74
C ASP A 74 -9.67 -20.20 -17.07
N ILE A 75 -9.11 -20.57 -15.91
CA ILE A 75 -9.77 -21.50 -14.96
C ILE A 75 -9.53 -21.07 -13.50
N GLN A 76 -10.65 -21.04 -12.79
CA GLN A 76 -10.89 -20.75 -11.38
C GLN A 76 -10.09 -21.63 -10.40
N LYS A 77 -9.67 -21.05 -9.27
CA LYS A 77 -9.11 -21.77 -8.12
C LYS A 77 -10.22 -22.07 -7.11
N SER A 78 -10.55 -23.35 -6.93
CA SER A 78 -11.12 -23.89 -5.70
C SER A 78 -10.01 -24.61 -4.93
N SER A 79 -9.83 -24.27 -3.66
CA SER A 79 -8.88 -24.92 -2.75
C SER A 79 -9.65 -25.63 -1.65
N ALA A 80 -9.54 -26.96 -1.65
CA ALA A 80 -9.97 -27.82 -0.55
C ALA A 80 -8.90 -27.81 0.56
N LYS A 81 -9.38 -27.75 1.81
CA LYS A 81 -8.64 -27.84 3.08
C LYS A 81 -7.84 -29.14 3.21
N MET A 82 -6.70 -29.06 3.90
CA MET A 82 -6.16 -30.17 4.69
C MET A 82 -5.54 -29.62 5.98
N ASP A 83 -6.11 -30.05 7.10
CA ASP A 83 -5.66 -29.81 8.47
C ASP A 83 -4.28 -30.42 8.74
N LYS A 84 -3.44 -29.69 9.45
CA LYS A 84 -2.40 -30.27 10.31
C LYS A 84 -2.44 -29.55 11.66
N LYS A 85 -3.10 -30.21 12.61
CA LYS A 85 -3.03 -29.93 14.04
C LYS A 85 -1.83 -30.68 14.61
N GLU A 86 -1.24 -30.05 15.63
CA GLU A 86 -0.32 -30.59 16.64
C GLU A 86 1.14 -30.81 16.21
N ILE A 87 2.05 -30.03 16.82
CA ILE A 87 2.94 -30.47 17.92
C ILE A 87 3.80 -29.27 18.39
N LEU A 88 4.04 -29.23 19.70
CA LEU A 88 4.93 -28.36 20.51
C LEU A 88 4.31 -27.11 21.14
N GLY A 89 3.87 -27.32 22.38
CA GLY A 89 3.74 -26.27 23.38
C GLY A 89 5.10 -25.81 23.91
N GLY A 90 5.13 -24.55 24.32
CA GLY A 90 6.23 -23.89 25.00
C GLY A 90 5.81 -22.46 25.26
N GLN A 91 5.41 -22.16 26.50
CA GLN A 91 5.09 -20.81 26.95
C GLN A 91 6.34 -19.95 26.91
N THR A 92 6.27 -18.83 26.18
CA THR A 92 7.08 -17.65 26.50
C THR A 92 6.27 -16.43 26.07
N THR A 93 5.73 -15.72 27.07
CA THR A 93 5.06 -14.43 26.89
C THR A 93 6.12 -13.40 26.51
N VAL A 94 6.22 -13.10 25.22
CA VAL A 94 6.98 -11.97 24.67
C VAL A 94 5.95 -11.01 24.08
N PHE A 95 6.15 -9.72 24.33
CA PHE A 95 5.34 -8.57 23.89
C PHE A 95 4.52 -8.83 22.61
N GLY A 96 3.20 -8.71 22.75
CA GLY A 96 2.21 -9.20 21.78
C GLY A 96 2.37 -8.57 20.41
N HIS A 97 2.93 -9.33 19.48
CA HIS A 97 2.61 -9.14 18.07
C HIS A 97 1.11 -9.38 17.88
N PRO A 98 0.38 -8.50 17.17
CA PRO A 98 -1.02 -8.73 16.86
C PRO A 98 -1.19 -10.11 16.25
N ARG A 99 -2.18 -10.86 16.74
CA ARG A 99 -2.41 -12.24 16.32
C ARG A 99 -2.74 -12.22 14.83
N MET A 100 -1.80 -12.64 13.97
CA MET A 100 -2.03 -12.64 12.53
C MET A 100 -3.23 -13.52 12.19
N LEU A 101 -4.30 -12.89 11.69
CA LEU A 101 -5.49 -13.58 11.22
C LEU A 101 -5.14 -14.49 10.04
N THR A 102 -5.76 -15.67 9.96
CA THR A 102 -5.63 -16.53 8.79
C THR A 102 -6.39 -15.93 7.60
N ARG A 103 -6.10 -16.41 6.39
CA ARG A 103 -6.83 -16.00 5.19
C ARG A 103 -8.35 -16.23 5.32
N ASP A 104 -8.74 -17.37 5.87
CA ASP A 104 -10.15 -17.73 6.05
C ASP A 104 -10.81 -16.81 7.08
N GLN A 105 -10.15 -16.56 8.22
CA GLN A 105 -10.63 -15.60 9.22
C GLN A 105 -10.82 -14.20 8.64
N ARG A 106 -9.88 -13.72 7.80
CA ARG A 106 -10.03 -12.43 7.12
C ARG A 106 -11.18 -12.41 6.12
N ALA A 107 -11.44 -13.51 5.43
CA ALA A 107 -12.58 -13.62 4.52
C ALA A 107 -13.90 -13.63 5.30
N ASP A 108 -13.97 -14.32 6.44
CA ASP A 108 -15.13 -14.32 7.33
C ASP A 108 -15.41 -12.91 7.88
N ILE A 109 -14.38 -12.20 8.34
CA ILE A 109 -14.49 -10.79 8.79
C ILE A 109 -14.94 -9.89 7.63
N ALA A 110 -14.41 -10.08 6.43
CA ALA A 110 -14.83 -9.31 5.26
C ALA A 110 -16.30 -9.53 4.94
N GLN A 111 -16.79 -10.76 5.02
CA GLN A 111 -18.20 -11.10 4.81
C GLN A 111 -19.10 -10.48 5.88
N GLU A 112 -18.74 -10.63 7.17
CA GLU A 112 -19.44 -9.99 8.28
C GLU A 112 -19.47 -8.47 8.11
N THR A 113 -18.39 -7.88 7.62
CA THR A 113 -18.30 -6.44 7.37
C THR A 113 -19.30 -6.01 6.29
N VAL A 114 -19.41 -6.72 5.17
CA VAL A 114 -20.42 -6.42 4.15
C VAL A 114 -21.84 -6.48 4.74
N GLU A 115 -22.14 -7.48 5.56
CA GLU A 115 -23.45 -7.59 6.23
C GLU A 115 -23.71 -6.41 7.18
N ILE A 116 -22.68 -5.96 7.91
CA ILE A 116 -22.76 -4.77 8.77
C ILE A 116 -23.05 -3.52 7.96
N LEU A 117 -22.34 -3.32 6.84
CA LEU A 117 -22.53 -2.17 5.96
C LEU A 117 -23.93 -2.15 5.35
N GLN A 118 -24.50 -3.32 5.02
CA GLN A 118 -25.85 -3.43 4.49
C GLN A 118 -26.93 -3.16 5.54
N ARG A 119 -26.77 -3.69 6.75
CA ARG A 119 -27.78 -3.54 7.82
C ARG A 119 -27.65 -2.22 8.59
N GLY A 120 -26.46 -1.61 8.61
CA GLY A 120 -26.18 -0.33 9.27
C GLY A 120 -25.99 -0.42 10.79
N TRP A 121 -25.72 -1.60 11.34
CA TRP A 121 -25.51 -1.77 12.79
C TRP A 121 -24.73 -3.06 13.09
N TYR A 122 -24.25 -3.21 14.32
CA TYR A 122 -23.64 -4.45 14.81
C TYR A 122 -23.72 -4.58 16.33
N ASN A 123 -23.35 -5.74 16.86
CA ASN A 123 -23.14 -5.95 18.29
C ASN A 123 -21.63 -5.91 18.54
N PRO A 124 -21.14 -5.06 19.47
CA PRO A 124 -19.72 -4.92 19.71
C PRO A 124 -19.14 -6.19 20.31
N SER A 125 -17.82 -6.35 20.17
CA SER A 125 -17.10 -7.46 20.80
C SER A 125 -17.17 -7.31 22.31
N LYS A 126 -17.26 -8.43 23.02
CA LYS A 126 -17.19 -8.40 24.50
C LYS A 126 -15.79 -7.93 24.91
N ALA A 127 -15.70 -6.82 25.63
CA ALA A 127 -14.45 -6.41 26.26
C ALA A 127 -13.98 -7.53 27.22
N PRO A 128 -12.68 -7.89 27.23
CA PRO A 128 -12.15 -8.87 28.17
C PRO A 128 -12.53 -8.48 29.61
N GLY A 129 -13.18 -9.38 30.34
CA GLY A 129 -13.53 -9.18 31.75
C GLY A 129 -14.84 -8.42 32.04
N ARG A 130 -15.55 -7.87 31.05
CA ARG A 130 -16.89 -7.28 31.29
C ARG A 130 -18.01 -8.31 31.07
N ARG A 131 -18.79 -8.60 32.13
CA ARG A 131 -20.11 -9.25 31.97
C ARG A 131 -21.08 -8.20 31.44
N CYS A 132 -21.43 -8.27 30.16
CA CYS A 132 -22.47 -7.40 29.62
C CYS A 132 -23.84 -8.04 29.87
N SER A 133 -24.67 -7.41 30.70
CA SER A 133 -26.05 -7.83 31.00
C SER A 133 -27.08 -7.34 29.98
N ARG A 134 -26.66 -6.58 28.95
CA ARG A 134 -27.54 -6.07 27.90
C ARG A 134 -26.81 -6.06 26.57
N GLN A 135 -27.45 -6.58 25.52
CA GLN A 135 -26.89 -6.56 24.17
C GLN A 135 -26.99 -5.12 23.64
N ILE A 136 -25.87 -4.38 23.71
CA ILE A 136 -25.78 -3.00 23.21
C ILE A 136 -25.60 -3.10 21.69
N ARG A 137 -26.52 -2.51 20.93
CA ARG A 137 -26.44 -2.44 19.47
C ARG A 137 -25.80 -1.10 19.10
N VAL A 138 -24.69 -1.16 18.36
CA VAL A 138 -24.01 0.01 17.78
C VAL A 138 -24.66 0.31 16.42
N ASN A 139 -25.15 1.53 16.21
CA ASN A 139 -25.79 1.94 14.96
C ASN A 139 -24.85 2.87 14.18
N ILE A 140 -24.58 2.51 12.93
CA ILE A 140 -23.71 3.28 12.02
C ILE A 140 -24.42 3.64 10.70
N ALA A 141 -25.72 3.39 10.57
CA ALA A 141 -26.45 3.58 9.31
C ALA A 141 -26.37 5.04 8.82
N GLU A 142 -26.59 5.99 9.73
CA GLU A 142 -26.50 7.41 9.42
C GLU A 142 -25.05 7.83 9.08
N ARG A 143 -24.05 7.35 9.84
CA ARG A 143 -22.62 7.57 9.56
C ARG A 143 -22.24 7.10 8.15
N LEU A 144 -22.69 5.90 7.77
CA LEU A 144 -22.46 5.32 6.45
C LEU A 144 -23.10 6.14 5.32
N GLU A 145 -24.35 6.56 5.50
CA GLU A 145 -25.05 7.35 4.48
C GLU A 145 -24.45 8.75 4.34
N ASN A 146 -24.06 9.37 5.45
CA ASN A 146 -23.33 10.62 5.49
C ASN A 146 -21.99 10.53 4.73
N ALA A 147 -21.24 9.45 4.94
CA ALA A 147 -19.97 9.23 4.25
C ALA A 147 -20.16 8.96 2.75
N ARG A 148 -21.17 8.16 2.38
CA ARG A 148 -21.47 7.82 0.99
C ARG A 148 -21.98 9.03 0.20
N SER A 149 -22.93 9.80 0.76
CA SER A 149 -23.53 10.97 0.10
C SER A 149 -22.54 12.12 -0.06
N GLY A 150 -21.58 12.27 0.85
CA GLY A 150 -20.48 13.23 0.72
C GLY A 150 -19.29 12.72 -0.09
N THR A 151 -19.33 11.51 -0.64
CA THR A 151 -18.21 10.98 -1.42
C THR A 151 -18.08 11.69 -2.77
N GLU A 152 -16.90 12.25 -3.02
CA GLU A 152 -16.55 12.95 -4.24
C GLU A 152 -15.54 12.15 -5.07
N VAL A 153 -15.58 12.32 -6.39
CA VAL A 153 -14.63 11.69 -7.30
C VAL A 153 -13.96 12.76 -8.15
N HIS A 154 -12.65 12.83 -8.04
CA HIS A 154 -11.81 13.70 -8.84
C HIS A 154 -11.20 12.85 -9.94
N LEU A 155 -11.52 13.13 -11.19
CA LEU A 155 -11.00 12.41 -12.36
C LEU A 155 -10.08 13.36 -13.12
N ASP A 156 -9.14 12.80 -13.89
CA ASP A 156 -8.43 13.62 -14.85
C ASP A 156 -9.43 14.13 -15.90
N PRO A 157 -9.38 15.42 -16.27
CA PRO A 157 -10.22 15.95 -17.34
C PRO A 157 -9.99 15.15 -18.63
N ALA A 158 -11.09 14.74 -19.27
CA ALA A 158 -11.07 13.80 -20.40
C ALA A 158 -10.33 14.30 -21.66
N ASN A 159 -9.90 15.57 -21.70
CA ASN A 159 -9.30 16.22 -22.87
C ASN A 159 -8.35 17.38 -22.55
N GLU A 160 -7.96 17.57 -21.29
CA GLU A 160 -6.91 18.56 -20.99
C GLU A 160 -5.61 17.79 -20.79
N GLY A 161 -4.50 18.34 -21.29
CA GLY A 161 -3.18 17.85 -20.91
C GLY A 161 -3.00 17.84 -19.39
N PRO A 162 -1.85 17.38 -18.86
CA PRO A 162 -1.62 17.31 -17.42
C PRO A 162 -2.11 18.61 -16.76
N MET A 163 -3.05 18.51 -15.82
CA MET A 163 -3.59 19.65 -15.09
C MET A 163 -2.41 20.44 -14.56
N ARG A 164 -2.11 21.57 -15.20
CA ARG A 164 -1.16 22.55 -14.67
C ARG A 164 -1.84 23.12 -13.43
N PHE A 165 -1.48 22.58 -12.27
CA PHE A 165 -1.81 23.26 -11.03
C PHE A 165 -1.17 24.64 -11.09
N ASP A 166 -1.99 25.67 -10.91
CA ASP A 166 -1.52 27.00 -10.58
C ASP A 166 -0.67 26.89 -9.31
N HIS A 167 0.65 26.80 -9.51
CA HIS A 167 1.66 27.11 -8.49
C HIS A 167 1.54 28.58 -8.00
N ALA A 168 0.60 29.33 -8.56
CA ALA A 168 0.42 30.77 -8.46
C ALA A 168 -0.36 31.26 -7.23
N ARG A 169 -0.77 30.39 -6.29
CA ARG A 169 -1.24 30.91 -4.98
C ARG A 169 -0.13 31.21 -3.98
N ASP A 170 1.09 30.71 -4.17
CA ASP A 170 2.25 31.12 -3.38
C ASP A 170 3.54 30.99 -4.22
N GLY A 171 3.61 31.75 -5.31
CA GLY A 171 4.83 31.91 -6.13
C GLY A 171 6.04 32.48 -5.37
N THR A 172 5.97 32.62 -4.06
CA THR A 172 7.03 33.10 -3.17
C THR A 172 8.00 31.99 -2.74
N PHE A 173 7.66 30.70 -2.90
CA PHE A 173 8.53 29.62 -2.43
C PHE A 173 9.59 29.17 -3.43
N LEU A 174 9.27 29.10 -4.74
CA LEU A 174 10.18 28.57 -5.76
C LEU A 174 11.20 29.60 -6.29
N GLU A 175 10.90 30.90 -6.19
CA GLU A 175 11.87 31.95 -6.56
C GLU A 175 13.02 32.07 -5.53
N GLY A 176 12.80 31.67 -4.27
CA GLY A 176 13.81 31.76 -3.21
C GLY A 176 14.90 30.67 -3.25
N VAL A 177 14.67 29.56 -3.98
CA VAL A 177 15.58 28.39 -4.01
C VAL A 177 16.25 28.17 -5.37
N GLY A 178 15.91 28.95 -6.40
CA GLY A 178 16.51 28.83 -7.73
C GLY A 178 16.31 27.47 -8.43
N LEU A 179 15.36 26.66 -7.97
CA LEU A 179 15.06 25.34 -8.53
C LEU A 179 13.75 25.43 -9.33
N ALA A 180 13.89 25.42 -10.66
CA ALA A 180 12.76 25.45 -11.57
C ALA A 180 11.86 24.22 -11.38
N SER A 181 10.54 24.38 -11.54
CA SER A 181 9.49 23.37 -11.46
C SER A 181 9.51 22.33 -12.60
N THR A 182 10.69 21.88 -13.01
CA THR A 182 10.93 20.95 -14.11
C THR A 182 11.48 19.62 -13.56
N PRO A 183 11.40 18.50 -14.32
CA PRO A 183 12.09 17.26 -13.99
C PRO A 183 13.59 17.47 -13.68
N LEU A 184 14.19 18.50 -14.29
CA LEU A 184 15.56 18.94 -14.03
C LEU A 184 15.73 19.56 -12.63
N GLY A 185 14.78 20.37 -12.17
CA GLY A 185 14.80 20.92 -10.81
C GLY A 185 14.48 19.88 -9.74
N PHE A 186 13.67 18.86 -10.05
CA PHE A 186 13.51 17.69 -9.19
C PHE A 186 14.81 16.89 -9.08
N ALA A 187 15.44 16.56 -10.21
CA ALA A 187 16.75 15.90 -10.22
C ALA A 187 17.79 16.71 -9.45
N GLN A 188 17.76 18.04 -9.55
CA GLN A 188 18.68 18.93 -8.86
C GLN A 188 18.39 19.04 -7.36
N ALA A 189 17.13 19.04 -6.93
CA ALA A 189 16.74 18.95 -5.52
C ALA A 189 17.15 17.60 -4.90
N VAL A 190 16.93 16.49 -5.63
CA VAL A 190 17.35 15.15 -5.22
C VAL A 190 18.88 15.05 -5.15
N LEU A 191 19.61 15.60 -6.13
CA LEU A 191 21.08 15.67 -6.13
C LEU A 191 21.63 16.55 -4.99
N GLN A 192 20.97 17.66 -4.66
CA GLN A 192 21.34 18.50 -3.51
C GLN A 192 21.13 17.76 -2.18
N LEU A 193 20.01 17.03 -2.04
CA LEU A 193 19.76 16.18 -0.87
C LEU A 193 20.76 15.01 -0.74
N GLN A 194 21.21 14.44 -1.87
CA GLN A 194 22.19 13.35 -1.90
C GLN A 194 23.63 13.84 -1.65
N SER A 195 24.02 15.00 -2.19
CA SER A 195 25.35 15.59 -1.98
C SER A 195 25.54 16.13 -0.56
N ALA A 196 24.48 16.62 0.10
CA ALA A 196 24.49 16.96 1.51
C ALA A 196 24.73 15.74 2.44
N LYS A 197 24.41 14.52 1.99
CA LYS A 197 24.68 13.28 2.73
C LYS A 197 26.13 12.79 2.59
N ALA A 198 26.71 12.89 1.39
CA ALA A 198 28.08 12.47 1.15
C ALA A 198 29.10 13.28 1.98
N THR A 199 28.80 14.54 2.29
CA THR A 199 29.64 15.41 3.12
C THR A 199 29.49 15.16 4.62
N ALA A 200 28.39 14.53 5.06
CA ALA A 200 28.12 14.24 6.47
C ALA A 200 28.77 12.92 6.95
N GLU A 201 29.08 11.98 6.05
CA GLU A 201 29.73 10.70 6.39
C GLU A 201 31.26 10.84 6.62
N GLU A 202 31.88 11.98 6.28
CA GLU A 202 33.34 12.18 6.36
C GLU A 202 33.82 12.97 7.60
N SER A 203 32.98 13.29 8.59
CA SER A 203 33.42 14.03 9.78
C SER A 203 32.84 13.51 11.09
N GLU A 204 33.57 12.60 11.73
CA GLU A 204 33.50 12.36 13.19
C GLU A 204 34.02 13.59 13.94
N THR A 205 33.29 14.70 13.95
CA THR A 205 33.43 15.73 14.99
C THR A 205 32.15 16.52 15.08
N ILE A 206 31.51 16.48 16.25
CA ILE A 206 30.41 17.37 16.62
C ILE A 206 30.91 18.82 16.50
N LEU A 207 30.47 19.51 15.46
CA LEU A 207 30.49 20.95 15.38
C LEU A 207 29.05 21.38 15.12
N ALA A 208 28.49 22.08 16.10
CA ALA A 208 27.28 22.87 15.95
C ALA A 208 27.45 23.76 14.71
N TYR A 209 26.86 23.36 13.58
CA TYR A 209 26.87 24.15 12.36
C TYR A 209 25.49 24.74 12.16
N SER A 210 25.44 26.06 12.32
CA SER A 210 24.41 26.95 11.82
C SER A 210 24.36 26.82 10.30
N GLY A 211 23.32 26.16 9.79
CA GLY A 211 23.11 25.96 8.36
C GLY A 211 21.72 25.38 8.15
N THR A 212 20.83 26.26 7.71
CA THR A 212 19.42 26.05 7.34
C THR A 212 19.06 24.61 6.97
N THR A 213 18.40 23.91 7.89
CA THR A 213 17.74 22.64 7.61
C THR A 213 16.41 22.92 6.88
N ALA A 214 15.81 21.91 6.23
CA ALA A 214 14.44 22.02 5.71
C ALA A 214 13.41 22.45 6.77
N ALA A 215 13.75 22.31 8.06
CA ALA A 215 12.97 22.84 9.16
C ALA A 215 13.03 24.38 9.24
N ASP A 216 14.17 25.03 8.95
CA ASP A 216 14.32 26.49 9.04
C ASP A 216 13.60 27.24 7.91
N PHE A 217 13.38 26.58 6.77
CA PHE A 217 12.63 27.17 5.65
C PHE A 217 11.11 27.28 5.90
N LEU A 218 10.60 26.60 6.96
CA LEU A 218 9.17 26.57 7.31
C LEU A 218 8.72 27.72 8.23
N TYR A 219 9.62 28.61 8.68
CA TYR A 219 9.37 29.52 9.83
C TYR A 219 9.45 31.02 9.57
N SER A 220 9.15 31.52 8.37
CA SER A 220 9.10 32.98 8.19
C SER A 220 7.67 33.52 8.05
N HIS A 221 7.26 34.32 9.05
CA HIS A 221 6.16 35.31 9.08
C HIS A 221 4.82 34.96 9.78
N GLY A 222 4.85 34.91 11.12
CA GLY A 222 3.66 35.02 11.98
C GLY A 222 3.22 33.69 12.57
N GLU A 223 2.76 33.69 13.82
CA GLU A 223 2.53 32.51 14.67
C GLU A 223 1.69 31.41 14.00
N ILE A 224 2.37 30.50 13.30
CA ILE A 224 1.86 29.21 12.84
C ILE A 224 2.52 28.19 13.76
N LEU A 225 1.73 27.46 14.56
CA LEU A 225 2.25 26.31 15.28
C LEU A 225 2.87 25.35 14.26
N PRO A 226 4.10 24.89 14.47
CA PRO A 226 4.77 24.10 13.46
C PRO A 226 4.05 22.78 13.20
N MET A 227 3.87 22.46 11.91
CA MET A 227 3.35 21.17 11.47
C MET A 227 4.14 20.05 12.13
N ARG A 228 3.49 19.26 12.99
CA ARG A 228 4.13 18.13 13.65
C ARG A 228 4.19 16.95 12.69
N ILE A 229 5.38 16.41 12.46
CA ILE A 229 5.55 15.18 11.70
C ILE A 229 5.71 14.04 12.72
N ASP A 230 4.91 12.99 12.60
CA ASP A 230 4.99 11.79 13.44
C ASP A 230 5.38 10.60 12.54
N ILE A 231 6.46 9.90 12.84
CA ILE A 231 6.87 8.68 12.11
C ILE A 231 6.75 7.51 13.07
N VAL A 232 5.76 6.64 12.85
CA VAL A 232 5.38 5.62 13.84
C VAL A 232 5.23 4.25 13.19
N GLN A 233 5.74 3.23 13.89
CA GLN A 233 5.57 1.85 13.50
C GLN A 233 4.19 1.32 13.91
N GLU A 234 3.23 1.33 12.98
CA GLU A 234 1.83 0.98 13.24
C GLU A 234 1.04 0.82 11.93
N THR A 235 -0.21 0.39 12.03
CA THR A 235 -1.14 0.38 10.90
C THR A 235 -1.72 1.77 10.63
N THR A 236 -2.16 2.02 9.39
CA THR A 236 -2.91 3.23 9.04
C THR A 236 -4.21 3.35 9.86
N LEU A 237 -4.85 2.22 10.18
CA LEU A 237 -6.06 2.17 10.98
C LEU A 237 -5.80 2.70 12.40
N SER A 238 -4.76 2.19 13.06
CA SER A 238 -4.35 2.60 14.40
C SER A 238 -3.96 4.08 14.43
N GLY A 239 -3.17 4.55 13.46
CA GLY A 239 -2.80 5.96 13.35
C GLY A 239 -4.00 6.89 13.16
N ALA A 240 -4.96 6.49 12.32
CA ALA A 240 -6.19 7.25 12.11
C ALA A 240 -7.07 7.30 13.37
N GLN A 241 -7.23 6.17 14.06
CA GLN A 241 -7.96 6.11 15.32
C GLN A 241 -7.30 6.99 16.39
N ALA A 242 -5.98 6.93 16.54
CA ALA A 242 -5.25 7.71 17.52
C ALA A 242 -5.43 9.23 17.33
N LEU A 243 -5.38 9.72 16.09
CA LEU A 243 -5.60 11.14 15.80
C LEU A 243 -7.07 11.54 15.94
N ALA A 244 -8.01 10.70 15.47
CA ALA A 244 -9.43 10.98 15.58
C ALA A 244 -9.91 11.00 17.05
N GLN A 245 -9.39 10.11 17.91
CA GLN A 245 -9.66 10.09 19.36
C GLN A 245 -9.11 11.33 20.07
N GLN A 246 -8.08 11.99 19.52
CA GLN A 246 -7.60 13.29 20.00
C GLN A 246 -8.47 14.47 19.53
N GLY A 247 -9.57 14.20 18.82
CA GLY A 247 -10.48 15.22 18.29
C GLY A 247 -9.95 15.92 17.03
N LYS A 248 -8.95 15.35 16.35
CA LYS A 248 -8.43 15.92 15.09
C LYS A 248 -9.37 15.63 13.92
N ASN A 249 -9.49 16.59 13.00
CA ASN A 249 -10.16 16.37 11.72
C ASN A 249 -9.24 15.56 10.80
N THR A 250 -9.29 14.24 10.99
CA THR A 250 -8.33 13.29 10.44
C THR A 250 -8.71 12.87 9.02
N CYS A 251 -7.72 12.68 8.15
CA CYS A 251 -7.88 11.99 6.87
C CYS A 251 -6.73 11.02 6.60
N PHE A 252 -7.02 9.80 6.16
CA PHE A 252 -5.99 8.82 5.83
C PHE A 252 -5.99 8.42 4.36
N LEU A 253 -4.80 8.11 3.84
CA LEU A 253 -4.62 7.64 2.47
C LEU A 253 -4.87 6.13 2.39
N ASN A 254 -5.87 5.73 1.60
CA ASN A 254 -6.06 4.34 1.19
C ASN A 254 -5.16 4.04 -0.03
N PHE A 255 -4.25 3.07 0.12
CA PHE A 255 -3.32 2.61 -0.91
C PHE A 255 -4.05 1.70 -1.90
N ALA A 256 -4.90 2.33 -2.69
CA ALA A 256 -5.97 1.64 -3.39
C ALA A 256 -5.50 0.76 -4.54
N SER A 257 -6.26 -0.28 -4.82
CA SER A 257 -6.26 -0.94 -6.12
C SER A 257 -6.77 0.03 -7.17
N GLY A 258 -6.08 0.14 -8.30
CA GLY A 258 -6.60 0.93 -9.42
C GLY A 258 -7.86 0.33 -10.07
N LYS A 259 -8.20 -0.94 -9.79
CA LYS A 259 -9.20 -1.68 -10.58
C LYS A 259 -10.34 -2.31 -9.77
N ASN A 260 -10.16 -2.55 -8.48
CA ASN A 260 -11.15 -3.27 -7.67
C ASN A 260 -11.34 -2.54 -6.33
N PRO A 261 -12.55 -2.04 -6.03
CA PRO A 261 -12.82 -1.41 -4.74
C PRO A 261 -12.54 -2.37 -3.57
N GLY A 262 -11.73 -1.95 -2.60
CA GLY A 262 -11.35 -2.79 -1.47
C GLY A 262 -10.38 -3.93 -1.85
N GLY A 263 -9.79 -3.87 -3.04
CA GLY A 263 -8.81 -4.84 -3.52
C GLY A 263 -9.35 -6.28 -3.50
N GLY A 264 -8.64 -7.16 -2.79
CA GLY A 264 -9.00 -8.57 -2.62
C GLY A 264 -9.63 -8.92 -1.26
N PHE A 265 -10.22 -7.97 -0.53
CA PHE A 265 -10.59 -8.17 0.88
C PHE A 265 -11.60 -9.31 1.10
N LEU A 266 -12.61 -9.44 0.23
CA LEU A 266 -13.59 -10.55 0.26
C LEU A 266 -12.95 -11.94 0.12
N ARG A 267 -11.75 -12.01 -0.46
CA ARG A 267 -11.01 -13.28 -0.66
C ARG A 267 -9.99 -13.54 0.46
N GLY A 268 -10.02 -12.74 1.53
CA GLY A 268 -9.08 -12.81 2.65
C GLY A 268 -7.67 -12.33 2.28
N SER A 269 -7.52 -11.50 1.25
CA SER A 269 -6.22 -10.92 0.88
C SER A 269 -5.75 -9.95 1.97
N GLU A 270 -4.43 -9.76 2.05
CA GLU A 270 -3.80 -8.94 3.09
C GLU A 270 -2.91 -7.87 2.47
N ALA A 271 -3.41 -6.64 2.48
CA ALA A 271 -2.66 -5.41 2.33
C ALA A 271 -3.41 -4.28 3.05
N GLN A 272 -2.90 -3.06 2.96
CA GLN A 272 -3.46 -1.91 3.67
C GLN A 272 -4.92 -1.63 3.25
N GLU A 273 -5.23 -1.57 1.95
CA GLU A 273 -6.60 -1.38 1.46
C GLU A 273 -7.54 -2.47 1.98
N GLU A 274 -7.14 -3.74 1.94
CA GLU A 274 -8.00 -4.83 2.42
C GLU A 274 -8.25 -4.77 3.93
N SER A 275 -7.28 -4.31 4.72
CA SER A 275 -7.49 -4.07 6.15
C SER A 275 -8.51 -2.95 6.38
N LEU A 276 -8.34 -1.82 5.69
CA LEU A 276 -9.25 -0.67 5.79
C LEU A 276 -10.68 -1.05 5.35
N ALA A 277 -10.83 -1.83 4.27
CA ALA A 277 -12.13 -2.30 3.80
C ALA A 277 -12.82 -3.28 4.77
N ARG A 278 -12.08 -4.01 5.60
CA ARG A 278 -12.63 -4.88 6.65
C ARG A 278 -13.00 -4.12 7.93
N SER A 279 -12.32 -3.01 8.21
CA SER A 279 -12.43 -2.35 9.53
C SER A 279 -13.26 -1.07 9.53
N THR A 280 -13.66 -0.58 8.35
CA THR A 280 -14.30 0.74 8.20
C THR A 280 -15.51 0.72 7.27
N GLY A 281 -16.22 1.84 7.22
CA GLY A 281 -17.30 2.11 6.26
C GLY A 281 -16.85 2.26 4.81
N LEU A 282 -15.54 2.24 4.53
CA LEU A 282 -14.96 2.66 3.25
C LEU A 282 -15.57 1.91 2.06
N TYR A 283 -15.74 0.59 2.17
CA TYR A 283 -16.29 -0.20 1.06
C TYR A 283 -17.73 0.20 0.68
N PHE A 284 -18.50 0.77 1.61
CA PHE A 284 -19.82 1.33 1.33
C PHE A 284 -19.73 2.62 0.48
N CYS A 285 -18.64 3.38 0.64
CA CYS A 285 -18.37 4.61 -0.09
C CYS A 285 -17.76 4.35 -1.47
N ILE A 286 -16.81 3.41 -1.61
CA ILE A 286 -16.06 3.19 -2.85
C ILE A 286 -16.57 2.01 -3.68
N GLY A 287 -17.43 1.18 -3.10
CA GLY A 287 -17.89 -0.08 -3.68
C GLY A 287 -19.01 0.08 -4.73
N PRO A 288 -19.54 -1.05 -5.23
CA PRO A 288 -20.52 -1.08 -6.32
C PRO A 288 -21.81 -0.28 -6.07
N ASN A 289 -22.15 -0.02 -4.80
CA ASN A 289 -23.36 0.71 -4.42
C ASN A 289 -23.21 2.24 -4.50
N ASN A 290 -22.04 2.74 -4.91
CA ASN A 290 -21.80 4.16 -5.18
C ASN A 290 -21.38 4.35 -6.64
N PRO A 291 -22.32 4.62 -7.57
CA PRO A 291 -22.04 4.77 -8.99
C PRO A 291 -20.97 5.83 -9.30
N THR A 292 -20.95 6.93 -8.53
CA THR A 292 -19.96 8.00 -8.69
C THR A 292 -18.56 7.45 -8.45
N ALA A 293 -18.33 6.77 -7.32
CA ALA A 293 -17.04 6.19 -6.95
C ALA A 293 -16.52 5.15 -7.95
N ILE A 294 -17.42 4.40 -8.58
CA ILE A 294 -17.05 3.34 -9.54
C ILE A 294 -16.38 3.89 -10.81
N GLU A 295 -16.59 5.17 -11.13
CA GLU A 295 -16.07 5.78 -12.35
C GLU A 295 -14.54 5.77 -12.42
N MET A 296 -13.82 6.09 -11.33
CA MET A 296 -12.35 6.01 -11.28
C MET A 296 -11.87 4.60 -11.66
N TYR A 297 -12.47 3.56 -11.07
CA TYR A 297 -12.10 2.18 -11.36
C TYR A 297 -12.46 1.78 -12.79
N ARG A 298 -13.57 2.30 -13.33
CA ARG A 298 -13.98 2.07 -14.73
C ARG A 298 -12.94 2.63 -15.70
N GLN A 299 -12.51 3.88 -15.50
CA GLN A 299 -11.48 4.51 -16.31
C GLN A 299 -10.16 3.74 -16.24
N ASN A 300 -9.71 3.37 -15.05
CA ASN A 300 -8.49 2.59 -14.86
C ASN A 300 -8.55 1.15 -15.41
N ARG A 301 -9.74 0.56 -15.55
CA ARG A 301 -9.92 -0.74 -16.22
C ARG A 301 -9.85 -0.60 -17.75
N GLN A 302 -10.33 0.51 -18.29
CA GLN A 302 -10.34 0.78 -19.73
C GLN A 302 -9.02 1.35 -20.23
N ASN A 303 -8.31 2.09 -19.39
CA ASN A 303 -7.02 2.66 -19.70
C ASN A 303 -5.92 1.58 -19.63
N ASN A 304 -5.18 1.41 -20.72
CA ASN A 304 -4.04 0.51 -20.78
C ASN A 304 -2.72 1.30 -20.78
N ASN A 305 -2.50 2.10 -19.74
CA ASN A 305 -1.25 2.85 -19.53
C ASN A 305 -0.21 2.03 -18.74
N PHE A 306 -0.16 0.72 -19.00
CA PHE A 306 0.81 -0.21 -18.40
C PHE A 306 0.88 -0.22 -16.87
N GLY A 307 -0.21 0.17 -16.19
CA GLY A 307 -0.28 0.18 -14.74
C GLY A 307 0.14 1.48 -14.09
N LEU A 308 0.32 2.58 -14.84
CA LEU A 308 0.44 3.91 -14.23
C LEU A 308 -0.86 4.31 -13.52
N TYR A 309 -2.03 3.91 -14.05
CA TYR A 309 -3.35 4.43 -13.66
C TYR A 309 -3.48 5.95 -13.92
N SER A 310 -4.68 6.51 -13.79
CA SER A 310 -4.89 7.96 -13.81
C SER A 310 -4.56 8.60 -12.45
N HIS A 311 -4.55 9.93 -12.37
CA HIS A 311 -4.57 10.64 -11.09
C HIS A 311 -5.97 10.71 -10.48
N GLY A 312 -6.89 9.86 -10.94
CA GLY A 312 -8.23 9.77 -10.37
C GLY A 312 -8.17 9.41 -8.87
N MET A 313 -9.00 10.08 -8.07
CA MET A 313 -9.10 9.92 -6.63
C MET A 313 -10.56 9.91 -6.19
N ILE A 314 -10.85 9.18 -5.12
CA ILE A 314 -12.15 9.21 -4.46
C ILE A 314 -11.94 9.76 -3.05
N TYR A 315 -12.61 10.85 -2.72
CA TYR A 315 -12.64 11.38 -1.36
C TYR A 315 -13.93 10.93 -0.67
N SER A 316 -13.81 10.28 0.48
CA SER A 316 -14.95 9.84 1.30
C SER A 316 -14.87 10.51 2.67
N PRO A 317 -15.78 11.46 3.00
CA PRO A 317 -15.78 12.15 4.29
C PRO A 317 -16.33 11.25 5.39
N ARG A 318 -15.91 11.48 6.64
CA ARG A 318 -16.51 10.90 7.86
C ARG A 318 -16.77 9.39 7.80
N VAL A 319 -15.87 8.61 7.21
CA VAL A 319 -15.98 7.16 7.15
C VAL A 319 -15.86 6.58 8.56
N PRO A 320 -16.86 5.81 9.05
CA PRO A 320 -16.80 5.25 10.40
C PRO A 320 -15.76 4.12 10.47
N ILE A 321 -14.93 4.15 11.50
CA ILE A 321 -13.99 3.10 11.88
C ILE A 321 -14.63 2.30 13.03
N PHE A 322 -14.96 1.03 12.77
CA PHE A 322 -15.74 0.21 13.70
C PHE A 322 -15.09 -1.14 14.04
N ARG A 323 -13.87 -1.41 13.55
CA ARG A 323 -13.02 -2.49 14.05
C ARG A 323 -11.62 -2.01 14.34
N ASP A 324 -10.92 -2.74 15.19
CA ASP A 324 -9.47 -2.66 15.38
C ASP A 324 -8.70 -3.58 14.41
N ASP A 325 -7.37 -3.59 14.54
CA ASP A 325 -6.46 -4.41 13.73
C ASP A 325 -6.60 -5.91 14.00
N GLU A 326 -7.10 -6.31 15.17
CA GLU A 326 -7.43 -7.70 15.49
C GLU A 326 -8.78 -8.15 14.89
N GLY A 327 -9.51 -7.23 14.26
CA GLY A 327 -10.81 -7.49 13.64
C GLY A 327 -11.98 -7.48 14.62
N ARG A 328 -11.77 -7.02 15.86
CA ARG A 328 -12.81 -6.93 16.88
C ARG A 328 -13.69 -5.71 16.59
N LEU A 329 -15.01 -5.93 16.63
CA LEU A 329 -15.99 -4.85 16.59
C LEU A 329 -15.90 -3.96 17.83
N LEU A 330 -15.75 -2.65 17.62
CA LEU A 330 -15.57 -1.65 18.66
C LEU A 330 -16.91 -1.32 19.37
N PRO A 331 -16.92 -0.97 20.65
CA PRO A 331 -18.09 -0.37 21.29
C PRO A 331 -18.38 1.04 20.75
N GLU A 332 -19.59 1.56 20.97
CA GLU A 332 -20.06 2.85 20.41
C GLU A 332 -19.11 4.00 20.75
N GLU A 333 -18.61 4.05 21.98
CA GLU A 333 -17.69 5.07 22.49
C GLU A 333 -16.31 5.06 21.82
N GLU A 334 -15.94 3.98 21.13
CA GLU A 334 -14.66 3.84 20.43
C GLU A 334 -14.80 4.00 18.91
N VAL A 335 -16.04 4.09 18.39
CA VAL A 335 -16.28 4.36 16.97
C VAL A 335 -15.97 5.81 16.66
N VAL A 336 -14.99 6.01 15.78
CA VAL A 336 -14.59 7.34 15.28
C VAL A 336 -14.85 7.46 13.79
N GLU A 337 -14.93 8.69 13.30
CA GLU A 337 -15.07 9.00 11.87
C GLU A 337 -13.79 9.67 11.35
N SER A 338 -13.39 9.36 10.12
CA SER A 338 -12.24 9.98 9.47
C SER A 338 -12.52 10.19 7.99
N GLY A 339 -11.93 11.24 7.41
CA GLY A 339 -11.80 11.34 5.96
C GLY A 339 -10.95 10.19 5.41
N VAL A 340 -11.24 9.75 4.18
CA VAL A 340 -10.43 8.78 3.45
C VAL A 340 -10.22 9.28 2.05
N LEU A 341 -8.96 9.42 1.65
CA LEU A 341 -8.60 9.64 0.25
C LEU A 341 -8.17 8.30 -0.36
N THR A 342 -8.92 7.82 -1.34
CA THR A 342 -8.65 6.59 -2.08
C THR A 342 -7.97 6.95 -3.39
N CYS A 343 -6.71 6.53 -3.54
CA CYS A 343 -5.92 6.78 -4.74
C CYS A 343 -5.02 5.58 -5.06
N PRO A 344 -4.97 5.09 -6.30
CA PRO A 344 -4.04 4.04 -6.67
C PRO A 344 -2.65 4.60 -6.95
N ALA A 345 -1.62 4.01 -6.34
CA ALA A 345 -0.23 4.30 -6.73
C ALA A 345 0.08 3.69 -8.12
N PRO A 346 1.07 4.22 -8.87
CA PRO A 346 1.59 3.56 -10.05
C PRO A 346 2.07 2.15 -9.69
N ASN A 347 1.79 1.17 -10.54
CA ASN A 347 2.32 -0.18 -10.37
C ASN A 347 3.70 -0.28 -11.04
N ALA A 348 4.74 0.12 -10.32
CA ALA A 348 6.13 0.11 -10.81
C ALA A 348 6.56 -1.27 -11.30
N GLY A 349 6.11 -2.35 -10.64
CA GLY A 349 6.38 -3.73 -11.06
C GLY A 349 5.87 -4.08 -12.46
N VAL A 350 4.90 -3.33 -13.00
CA VAL A 350 4.35 -3.50 -14.35
C VAL A 350 4.80 -2.36 -15.29
N ALA A 351 4.78 -1.13 -14.81
CA ALA A 351 5.03 0.06 -15.62
C ALA A 351 6.53 0.27 -15.90
N ALA A 352 7.41 0.16 -14.88
CA ALA A 352 8.82 0.50 -15.02
C ALA A 352 9.56 -0.35 -16.09
N PRO A 353 9.31 -1.67 -16.23
CA PRO A 353 9.92 -2.46 -17.31
C PRO A 353 9.48 -2.07 -18.73
N ARG A 354 8.41 -1.28 -18.88
CA ARG A 354 7.83 -0.89 -20.18
C ARG A 354 8.03 0.57 -20.51
N LEU A 355 7.99 1.43 -19.50
CA LEU A 355 8.00 2.89 -19.63
C LEU A 355 9.27 3.52 -19.06
N GLY A 356 10.08 2.77 -18.29
CA GLY A 356 11.22 3.30 -17.55
C GLY A 356 10.86 3.67 -16.12
N VAL A 357 11.86 3.62 -15.24
CA VAL A 357 11.71 3.94 -13.81
C VAL A 357 11.37 5.43 -13.61
N SER A 358 12.03 6.32 -14.34
CA SER A 358 11.82 7.78 -14.22
C SER A 358 10.38 8.20 -14.50
N VAL A 359 9.72 7.61 -15.50
CA VAL A 359 8.31 7.90 -15.82
C VAL A 359 7.39 7.52 -14.65
N VAL A 360 7.66 6.39 -14.00
CA VAL A 360 6.88 5.94 -12.83
C VAL A 360 7.12 6.85 -11.63
N GLU A 361 8.37 7.29 -11.45
CA GLU A 361 8.77 8.19 -10.37
C GLU A 361 8.16 9.59 -10.53
N GLU A 362 8.14 10.13 -11.75
CA GLU A 362 7.46 11.40 -12.10
C GLU A 362 5.96 11.32 -11.85
N GLU A 363 5.31 10.23 -12.31
CA GLU A 363 3.88 9.99 -12.10
C GLU A 363 3.53 9.88 -10.61
N MET A 364 4.39 9.19 -9.83
CA MET A 364 4.23 9.09 -8.37
C MET A 364 4.32 10.46 -7.70
N TYR A 365 5.30 11.28 -8.09
CA TYR A 365 5.51 12.61 -7.52
C TYR A 365 4.30 13.51 -7.75
N GLU A 366 3.81 13.60 -9.00
CA GLU A 366 2.63 14.40 -9.32
C GLU A 366 1.41 13.92 -8.53
N ARG A 367 1.22 12.60 -8.42
CA ARG A 367 0.11 12.02 -7.68
C ARG A 367 0.18 12.32 -6.18
N ILE A 368 1.35 12.26 -5.57
CA ILE A 368 1.54 12.63 -4.15
C ILE A 368 1.22 14.11 -3.93
N CYS A 369 1.64 15.01 -4.83
CA CYS A 369 1.30 16.43 -4.74
C CYS A 369 -0.22 16.65 -4.76
N ARG A 370 -0.93 15.92 -5.64
CA ARG A 370 -2.40 15.96 -5.74
C ARG A 370 -3.07 15.38 -4.49
N ILE A 371 -2.54 14.30 -3.92
CA ILE A 371 -3.04 13.68 -2.67
C ILE A 371 -3.01 14.69 -1.53
N VAL A 372 -1.85 15.29 -1.28
CA VAL A 372 -1.66 16.25 -0.18
C VAL A 372 -2.56 17.48 -0.38
N SER A 373 -2.61 18.00 -1.61
CA SER A 373 -3.46 19.14 -1.95
C SER A 373 -4.95 18.83 -1.83
N ALA A 374 -5.40 17.59 -2.10
CA ALA A 374 -6.78 17.19 -1.91
C ALA A 374 -7.14 17.15 -0.42
N MET A 375 -6.30 16.54 0.41
CA MET A 375 -6.52 16.48 1.86
C MET A 375 -6.60 17.87 2.50
N GLU A 376 -5.71 18.80 2.11
CA GLU A 376 -5.72 20.19 2.57
C GLU A 376 -7.00 20.92 2.12
N ARG A 377 -7.40 20.78 0.84
CA ARG A 377 -8.61 21.44 0.30
C ARG A 377 -9.91 20.96 0.96
N HIS A 378 -9.96 19.72 1.41
CA HIS A 378 -11.11 19.21 2.20
C HIS A 378 -11.06 19.62 3.68
N GLY A 379 -10.09 20.45 4.08
CA GLY A 379 -10.03 21.08 5.41
C GLY A 379 -9.53 20.17 6.53
N HIS A 380 -8.84 19.07 6.19
CA HIS A 380 -8.24 18.20 7.19
C HIS A 380 -7.00 18.85 7.80
N ASN A 381 -6.93 18.87 9.12
CA ASN A 381 -5.78 19.40 9.86
C ASN A 381 -4.83 18.29 10.34
N ALA A 382 -5.24 17.03 10.29
CA ALA A 382 -4.39 15.90 10.59
C ALA A 382 -4.49 14.84 9.50
N ILE A 383 -3.37 14.37 8.98
CA ILE A 383 -3.36 13.37 7.90
C ILE A 383 -2.51 12.16 8.26
N VAL A 384 -2.95 10.99 7.81
CA VAL A 384 -2.23 9.72 7.95
C VAL A 384 -1.80 9.22 6.58
N LEU A 385 -0.49 9.11 6.41
CA LEU A 385 0.21 8.69 5.22
C LEU A 385 1.05 7.44 5.52
N GLY A 386 1.85 6.98 4.56
CA GLY A 386 2.79 5.88 4.75
C GLY A 386 3.50 5.50 3.45
N SER A 387 3.95 4.26 3.37
CA SER A 387 4.71 3.68 2.25
C SER A 387 3.84 3.43 1.00
N PHE A 388 3.24 4.49 0.45
CA PHE A 388 2.28 4.46 -0.66
C PHE A 388 2.84 3.72 -1.88
N GLY A 389 2.20 2.62 -2.28
CA GLY A 389 2.62 1.83 -3.44
C GLY A 389 3.93 1.06 -3.29
N CYS A 390 4.56 1.03 -2.11
CA CYS A 390 5.88 0.39 -1.93
C CYS A 390 5.83 -1.14 -1.80
N GLY A 391 4.66 -1.70 -1.44
CA GLY A 391 4.45 -3.13 -1.30
C GLY A 391 4.27 -3.86 -2.64
N VAL A 392 3.05 -4.36 -2.91
CA VAL A 392 2.74 -5.13 -4.14
C VAL A 392 3.07 -4.36 -5.43
N PHE A 393 2.98 -3.04 -5.41
CA PHE A 393 3.26 -2.17 -6.55
C PHE A 393 4.74 -1.84 -6.75
N ARG A 394 5.61 -2.17 -5.78
CA ARG A 394 7.08 -2.12 -5.86
C ARG A 394 7.68 -0.74 -6.14
N ASN A 395 7.05 0.34 -5.70
CA ASN A 395 7.69 1.65 -5.73
C ASN A 395 8.84 1.73 -4.72
N CYS A 396 9.84 2.56 -5.00
CA CYS A 396 10.96 2.81 -4.10
C CYS A 396 10.48 3.62 -2.89
N VAL A 397 10.78 3.13 -1.68
CA VAL A 397 10.35 3.74 -0.41
C VAL A 397 11.00 5.11 -0.24
N GLU A 398 12.29 5.21 -0.56
CA GLU A 398 13.08 6.43 -0.48
C GLU A 398 12.50 7.52 -1.39
N HIS A 399 12.16 7.18 -2.64
CA HIS A 399 11.52 8.11 -3.58
C HIS A 399 10.15 8.58 -3.09
N VAL A 400 9.30 7.66 -2.61
CA VAL A 400 7.97 8.00 -2.08
C VAL A 400 8.06 8.94 -0.88
N ALA A 401 8.98 8.67 0.06
CA ALA A 401 9.21 9.54 1.21
C ALA A 401 9.73 10.93 0.80
N GLN A 402 10.63 11.02 -0.20
CA GLN A 402 11.08 12.28 -0.77
C GLN A 402 9.95 13.07 -1.43
N CYS A 403 9.08 12.40 -2.18
CA CYS A 403 7.90 13.03 -2.79
C CYS A 403 6.97 13.63 -1.73
N PHE A 404 6.72 12.92 -0.63
CA PHE A 404 5.93 13.47 0.47
C PHE A 404 6.62 14.66 1.13
N ALA A 405 7.94 14.59 1.38
CA ALA A 405 8.68 15.71 1.98
C ALA A 405 8.54 17.00 1.14
N ILE A 406 8.64 16.87 -0.18
CA ILE A 406 8.46 18.01 -1.11
C ILE A 406 7.00 18.47 -1.13
N ALA A 407 6.04 17.55 -1.25
CA ALA A 407 4.62 17.90 -1.35
C ALA A 407 4.05 18.56 -0.08
N LEU A 408 4.65 18.29 1.07
CA LEU A 408 4.28 18.86 2.37
C LEU A 408 4.92 20.22 2.64
N ALA A 409 5.93 20.63 1.87
CA ALA A 409 6.57 21.93 2.04
C ALA A 409 5.54 23.06 1.83
N GLY A 410 5.45 23.98 2.79
CA GLY A 410 4.51 25.12 2.76
C GLY A 410 3.04 24.78 3.06
N ARG A 411 2.71 23.51 3.36
CA ARG A 411 1.34 23.08 3.72
C ARG A 411 1.05 23.35 5.19
N LYS A 412 -0.24 23.51 5.51
CA LYS A 412 -0.69 23.82 6.88
C LYS A 412 -1.52 22.67 7.45
N PHE A 413 -0.83 21.66 7.96
CA PHE A 413 -1.41 20.62 8.81
C PHE A 413 -0.96 20.82 10.26
N ASP A 414 -1.82 20.52 11.24
CA ASP A 414 -1.41 20.38 12.64
C ASP A 414 -0.46 19.19 12.80
N VAL A 415 -0.83 18.05 12.18
CA VAL A 415 -0.10 16.78 12.31
C VAL A 415 -0.10 16.02 10.99
N VAL A 416 1.09 15.59 10.55
CA VAL A 416 1.28 14.61 9.48
C VAL A 416 1.87 13.36 10.09
N ARG A 417 1.13 12.26 10.06
CA ARG A 417 1.54 10.97 10.63
C ARG A 417 1.85 9.97 9.53
N PHE A 418 3.08 9.47 9.49
CA PHE A 418 3.47 8.34 8.65
C PHE A 418 3.34 7.05 9.46
N SER A 419 2.25 6.32 9.23
CA SER A 419 1.98 5.01 9.84
C SER A 419 2.58 3.91 8.97
N LEU A 420 3.64 3.26 9.46
CA LEU A 420 4.49 2.35 8.69
C LEU A 420 4.58 0.98 9.39
N ILE A 421 4.34 -0.11 8.67
CA ILE A 421 4.39 -1.46 9.27
C ILE A 421 5.83 -1.96 9.47
N SER A 422 6.69 -1.65 8.49
CA SER A 422 8.05 -2.16 8.38
C SER A 422 9.02 -1.23 9.12
N GLU A 423 9.86 -1.80 10.00
CA GLU A 423 10.96 -1.07 10.65
C GLU A 423 11.92 -0.44 9.64
N LYS A 424 12.14 -1.11 8.50
CA LYS A 424 12.97 -0.58 7.42
C LYS A 424 12.37 0.70 6.85
N ASP A 425 11.06 0.71 6.62
CA ASP A 425 10.37 1.85 6.04
C ASP A 425 10.36 3.01 7.05
N VAL A 426 10.14 2.71 8.34
CA VAL A 426 10.28 3.68 9.44
C VAL A 426 11.65 4.34 9.41
N ALA A 427 12.74 3.57 9.28
CA ALA A 427 14.09 4.11 9.23
C ALA A 427 14.32 5.02 8.02
N VAL A 428 13.79 4.65 6.84
CA VAL A 428 13.89 5.46 5.61
C VAL A 428 13.15 6.79 5.78
N PHE A 429 11.90 6.75 6.23
CA PHE A 429 11.12 7.97 6.47
C PHE A 429 11.77 8.84 7.55
N ALA A 430 12.21 8.26 8.67
CA ALA A 430 12.88 8.97 9.76
C ALA A 430 14.13 9.73 9.27
N ASN A 431 14.95 9.06 8.45
CA ASN A 431 16.13 9.66 7.83
C ASN A 431 15.79 10.83 6.90
N ILE A 432 14.74 10.71 6.08
CA ILE A 432 14.35 11.75 5.11
C ILE A 432 13.76 12.98 5.79
N PHE A 433 12.93 12.79 6.83
CA PHE A 433 12.28 13.87 7.56
C PHE A 433 13.12 14.42 8.72
N GLY A 434 14.39 14.00 8.84
CA GLY A 434 15.32 14.51 9.86
C GLY A 434 14.93 14.14 11.30
N GLN A 435 14.04 13.17 11.49
CA GLN A 435 13.65 12.69 12.81
C GLN A 435 14.58 11.56 13.21
N ARG A 436 15.28 11.71 14.35
CA ARG A 436 15.90 10.55 15.00
C ARG A 436 14.77 9.59 15.33
N SER A 437 14.84 8.39 14.76
CA SER A 437 13.84 7.33 14.95
C SER A 437 13.57 7.17 16.45
N CYS A 438 12.32 7.40 16.83
CA CYS A 438 11.78 7.03 18.14
C CYS A 438 11.65 5.51 18.19
N LEU A 439 12.76 4.78 18.02
CA LEU A 439 12.84 3.40 18.45
C LEU A 439 12.69 3.49 19.97
N ASN A 440 11.54 3.03 20.49
CA ASN A 440 11.25 2.93 21.91
C ASN A 440 12.44 2.33 22.64
N ARG A 441 13.32 3.18 23.18
CA ARG A 441 14.19 2.80 24.29
C ARG A 441 13.29 2.90 25.49
N GLY A 442 12.86 1.71 25.94
CA GLY A 442 12.16 1.57 27.20
C GLY A 442 12.89 2.35 28.28
N THR A 443 12.11 3.09 29.03
CA THR A 443 12.45 3.50 30.39
C THR A 443 12.88 2.27 31.19
N GLU A 444 14.14 2.22 31.59
CA GLU A 444 14.56 1.63 32.86
C GLU A 444 14.74 2.74 33.88
#